data_AF-A0A640WBB7-F1
#
_entry.id   AF-A0A640WBB7-F1
#
_cell.length_a   1.000
_cell.length_b   1.000
_cell.length_c   1.000
_cell.angle_alpha   90.00
_cell.angle_beta   90.00
_cell.angle_gamma   90.00
#
_symmetry.space_group_name_H-M   'P 1'
#
loop_
_entity.id
_entity.type
_entity.pdbx_description
1 polymer ?
#
loop_
_entity_poly.entity_id
_entity_poly.type
_entity_poly.pdbx_seq_one_letter_code
_entity_poly.pdbx_strand_id
1 'polypeptide(L)'
;MNISHLEHAIIAVAFQCLLWPLVGRWVGGSLIVAVFLGREIAQHEYAGGGPNAVGYFYGLVHHWSLDSIFDVLSPAVACLLLALIVPGSPLWRTLQARRTNAVSRGQP
;
A
#
# COMPACT_ATOMS: atom_id res chain seq x y z
N MET A 1 17.54 -6.74 7.65
CA MET A 1 16.40 -5.80 7.56
C MET A 1 16.56 -5.09 6.22
N ASN A 2 15.78 -5.54 5.23
CA ASN A 2 16.03 -5.23 3.82
C ASN A 2 15.47 -3.83 3.52
N ILE A 3 16.37 -2.91 3.14
CA ILE A 3 16.06 -1.52 2.76
C ILE A 3 15.01 -1.46 1.62
N SER A 4 14.93 -2.51 0.80
CA SER A 4 13.98 -2.66 -0.31
C SER A 4 12.52 -2.48 0.09
N HIS A 5 12.10 -3.01 1.25
CA HIS A 5 10.71 -2.86 1.73
C HIS A 5 10.33 -1.39 1.96
N LEU A 6 11.28 -0.60 2.46
CA LEU A 6 11.08 0.82 2.69
C LEU A 6 11.02 1.59 1.37
N GLU A 7 11.85 1.23 0.39
CA GLU A 7 11.82 1.82 -0.94
C GLU A 7 10.48 1.55 -1.63
N HIS A 8 9.98 0.32 -1.59
CA HIS A 8 8.67 -0.04 -2.13
C HIS A 8 7.54 0.73 -1.45
N ALA A 9 7.58 0.90 -0.12
CA ALA A 9 6.61 1.70 0.61
C ALA A 9 6.64 3.18 0.22
N ILE A 10 7.83 3.78 0.05
CA ILE A 10 7.99 5.18 -0.37
C ILE A 10 7.46 5.37 -1.79
N ILE A 11 7.82 4.48 -2.73
CA ILE A 11 7.36 4.54 -4.11
C ILE A 11 5.84 4.40 -4.15
N ALA A 12 5.27 3.48 -3.37
CA ALA A 12 3.82 3.27 -3.34
C ALA A 12 3.07 4.53 -2.86
N VAL A 13 3.54 5.16 -1.79
CA VAL A 13 2.97 6.42 -1.28
C VAL A 13 3.11 7.56 -2.29
N ALA A 14 4.25 7.68 -2.97
CA ALA A 14 4.46 8.69 -4.00
C ALA A 14 3.46 8.54 -5.17
N PHE A 15 3.27 7.31 -5.65
CA PHE A 15 2.28 7.03 -6.69
C PHE A 15 0.84 7.23 -6.22
N GLN A 16 0.51 6.85 -4.99
CA GLN A 16 -0.82 7.11 -4.43
C GLN A 16 -1.11 8.61 -4.36
N CYS A 17 -0.14 9.44 -3.98
CA CYS A 17 -0.26 10.91 -4.01
C CYS A 17 -0.42 11.44 -5.44
N LEU A 18 0.34 10.91 -6.41
CA LEU A 18 0.27 11.32 -7.81
C LEU A 18 -1.10 10.97 -8.44
N LEU A 19 -1.64 9.80 -8.12
CA LEU A 19 -2.93 9.32 -8.63
C LEU A 19 -4.13 9.91 -7.88
N TRP A 20 -3.91 10.44 -6.67
CA TRP A 20 -4.94 11.02 -5.81
C TRP A 20 -5.91 11.95 -6.56
N PRO A 21 -5.46 13.00 -7.29
CA PRO A 21 -6.38 13.95 -7.93
C PRO A 21 -7.20 13.34 -9.07
N LEU A 22 -6.77 12.21 -9.64
CA LEU A 22 -7.40 11.61 -10.81
C LEU A 22 -8.45 10.56 -10.43
N VAL A 23 -8.11 9.67 -9.50
CA VAL A 23 -8.95 8.51 -9.15
C VAL A 23 -9.34 8.47 -7.68
N GLY A 24 -8.82 9.38 -6.87
CA GLY A 24 -9.01 9.43 -5.43
C GLY A 24 -8.05 8.53 -4.65
N ARG A 25 -7.86 8.84 -3.36
CA ARG A 25 -6.86 8.21 -2.49
C ARG A 25 -6.97 6.69 -2.35
N TRP A 26 -8.20 6.17 -2.35
CA TRP A 26 -8.47 4.75 -2.13
C TRP A 26 -8.13 3.95 -3.38
N VAL A 27 -8.58 4.43 -4.53
CA VAL A 27 -8.32 3.80 -5.84
C VAL A 27 -6.84 3.95 -6.21
N GLY A 28 -6.23 5.11 -5.99
CA GLY A 28 -4.80 5.31 -6.24
C GLY A 28 -3.92 4.35 -5.41
N GLY A 29 -4.29 4.14 -4.14
CA GLY A 29 -3.60 3.20 -3.25
C GLY A 29 -3.81 1.74 -3.69
N SER A 30 -5.03 1.34 -4.07
CA SER A 30 -5.28 -0.04 -4.50
C SER A 30 -4.59 -0.37 -5.83
N LEU A 31 -4.52 0.59 -6.77
CA LEU A 31 -3.85 0.40 -8.05
C LEU A 31 -2.36 0.14 -7.88
N ILE A 32 -1.65 0.95 -7.08
CA ILE A 32 -0.21 0.77 -6.92
C ILE A 32 0.12 -0.52 -6.14
N VAL A 33 -0.70 -0.90 -5.16
CA VAL A 33 -0.57 -2.19 -4.46
C VAL A 33 -0.77 -3.36 -5.42
N ALA A 34 -1.73 -3.27 -6.34
CA ALA A 34 -1.94 -4.29 -7.36
C ALA A 34 -0.75 -4.41 -8.32
N VAL A 35 -0.06 -3.30 -8.64
CA VAL A 35 1.18 -3.32 -9.44
C VAL A 35 2.30 -4.05 -8.71
N PHE A 36 2.52 -3.77 -7.43
CA PHE A 36 3.53 -4.48 -6.63
C PHE A 36 3.21 -5.97 -6.48
N LEU A 37 1.94 -6.31 -6.28
CA LEU A 37 1.49 -7.70 -6.25
C LEU A 37 1.76 -8.40 -7.60
N GLY A 38 1.44 -7.75 -8.72
CA GLY A 38 1.72 -8.29 -10.05
C GLY A 38 3.21 -8.48 -10.34
N ARG A 39 4.07 -7.59 -9.82
CA ARG A 39 5.54 -7.72 -9.93
C ARG A 39 6.04 -8.98 -9.23
N GLU A 40 5.60 -9.26 -8.01
CA GLU A 40 6.00 -10.48 -7.28
C GLU A 40 5.47 -11.74 -7.96
N ILE A 41 4.21 -11.74 -8.44
CA ILE A 41 3.65 -12.86 -9.20
C ILE A 41 4.52 -13.15 -10.43
N ALA A 42 4.88 -12.13 -11.20
CA ALA A 42 5.74 -12.29 -12.37
C ALA A 42 7.12 -12.85 -11.99
N GLN A 43 7.72 -12.39 -10.89
CA GLN A 43 9.01 -12.91 -10.41
C GLN A 43 8.93 -14.40 -10.05
N HIS A 44 7.84 -14.83 -9.41
CA HIS A 44 7.61 -16.25 -9.11
C HIS A 44 7.35 -17.08 -10.37
N GLU A 45 6.66 -16.55 -11.38
CA GLU A 45 6.50 -17.21 -12.68
C GLU A 45 7.82 -17.38 -13.42
N TYR A 46 8.70 -16.36 -13.41
CA TYR A 46 10.04 -16.45 -13.97
C TYR A 46 10.92 -17.47 -13.23
N ALA A 47 10.82 -17.54 -11.91
CA ALA A 47 11.54 -18.56 -11.13
C ALA A 47 11.11 -20.00 -11.48
N GLY A 48 9.85 -20.20 -11.88
CA GLY A 48 9.32 -21.49 -12.31
C GLY A 48 9.63 -21.88 -13.76
N GLY A 49 10.38 -21.05 -14.51
CA GLY A 49 10.71 -21.30 -15.92
C GLY A 49 10.07 -20.33 -16.91
N GLY A 50 9.37 -19.30 -16.42
CA GLY A 50 8.79 -18.22 -17.23
C GLY A 50 7.28 -18.37 -17.44
N PRO A 51 6.59 -17.26 -17.80
CA PRO A 51 5.13 -17.21 -17.88
C PRO A 51 4.51 -18.16 -18.91
N ASN A 52 5.28 -18.65 -19.89
CA ASN A 52 4.82 -19.63 -20.89
C ASN A 52 5.04 -21.09 -20.47
N ALA A 53 5.79 -21.34 -19.39
CA ALA A 53 6.12 -22.67 -18.91
C ALA A 53 5.28 -23.09 -17.69
N VAL A 54 4.68 -22.12 -17.01
CA VAL A 54 3.94 -22.33 -15.76
C VAL A 54 2.45 -22.04 -15.94
N GLY A 55 1.61 -22.69 -15.13
CA GLY A 55 0.17 -22.45 -15.16
C GLY A 55 -0.19 -21.03 -14.70
N TYR A 56 -1.33 -20.51 -15.15
CA TYR A 56 -1.82 -19.15 -14.85
C TYR A 56 -1.83 -18.74 -13.36
N PHE A 57 -1.92 -19.70 -12.44
CA PHE A 57 -1.95 -19.44 -11.00
C PHE A 57 -0.64 -19.83 -10.30
N TYR A 58 0.39 -20.22 -11.04
CA TYR A 58 1.64 -20.73 -10.48
C TYR A 58 2.34 -19.66 -9.63
N GLY A 59 2.49 -18.44 -10.14
CA GLY A 59 3.08 -17.33 -9.39
C GLY A 59 2.24 -16.86 -8.18
N LEU A 60 0.94 -17.18 -8.14
CA LEU A 60 0.06 -16.84 -7.02
C LEU A 60 0.13 -17.85 -5.87
N VAL A 61 0.47 -19.11 -6.15
CA VAL A 61 0.37 -20.21 -5.18
C VAL A 61 1.73 -20.77 -4.79
N HIS A 62 2.74 -20.70 -5.67
CA HIS A 62 4.02 -21.35 -5.46
C HIS A 62 5.14 -20.33 -5.23
N HIS A 63 6.07 -20.70 -4.34
CA HIS A 63 7.34 -20.00 -4.06
C HIS A 63 7.25 -18.68 -3.30
N TRP A 64 6.12 -18.39 -2.65
CA TRP A 64 5.99 -17.23 -1.77
C TRP A 64 6.93 -17.33 -0.57
N SER A 65 7.90 -16.42 -0.51
CA SER A 65 8.75 -16.24 0.67
C SER A 65 8.12 -15.22 1.62
N LEU A 66 8.46 -15.29 2.90
CA LEU A 66 8.03 -14.25 3.86
C LEU A 66 8.51 -12.86 3.43
N ASP A 67 9.66 -12.76 2.74
CA ASP A 67 10.20 -11.49 2.23
C ASP A 67 9.31 -10.93 1.10
N SER A 68 8.90 -11.76 0.14
CA SER A 68 7.95 -11.37 -0.93
C SER A 68 6.59 -10.91 -0.39
N ILE A 69 6.12 -11.51 0.71
CA ILE A 69 4.90 -11.05 1.39
C ILE A 69 5.11 -9.65 1.97
N PHE A 70 6.25 -9.39 2.62
CA PHE A 70 6.56 -8.05 3.14
C PHE A 70 6.73 -6.99 2.03
N ASP A 71 7.21 -7.38 0.85
CA ASP A 71 7.35 -6.48 -0.30
C ASP A 71 5.99 -6.00 -0.86
N VAL A 72 4.92 -6.78 -0.68
CA VAL A 72 3.54 -6.37 -1.06
C VAL A 72 2.79 -5.74 0.13
N LEU A 73 3.01 -6.27 1.33
CA LEU A 73 2.25 -5.86 2.52
C LEU A 73 2.74 -4.52 3.06
N SER A 74 4.04 -4.22 2.95
CA SER A 74 4.58 -2.91 3.33
C SER A 74 4.01 -1.74 2.51
N PRO A 75 3.95 -1.76 1.16
CA PRO A 75 3.29 -0.69 0.41
C PRO A 75 1.78 -0.67 0.65
N ALA A 76 1.13 -1.82 0.86
CA ALA A 76 -0.30 -1.87 1.19
C ALA A 76 -0.62 -1.17 2.52
N VAL A 77 0.15 -1.46 3.57
CA VAL A 77 0.00 -0.82 4.88
C VAL A 77 0.32 0.67 4.79
N ALA A 78 1.40 1.05 4.09
CA ALA A 78 1.75 2.46 3.90
C ALA A 78 0.62 3.23 3.18
N CYS A 79 0.06 2.66 2.12
CA CYS A 79 -1.03 3.29 1.38
C CYS A 79 -2.33 3.40 2.18
N LEU A 80 -2.62 2.37 2.99
CA LEU A 80 -3.78 2.36 3.90
C LEU A 80 -3.64 3.44 4.98
N LEU A 81 -2.47 3.54 5.61
CA LEU A 81 -2.19 4.55 6.63
C LEU A 81 -2.33 5.96 6.06
N LEU A 82 -1.78 6.21 4.86
CA LEU A 82 -1.93 7.50 4.19
C LEU A 82 -3.39 7.82 3.92
N ALA A 83 -4.15 6.88 3.35
CA ALA A 83 -5.57 7.08 3.07
C ALA A 83 -6.39 7.40 4.32
N LEU A 84 -6.03 6.81 5.47
CA LEU A 84 -6.69 7.01 6.75
C LEU A 84 -6.29 8.31 7.45
N ILE A 85 -5.06 8.79 7.30
CA ILE A 85 -4.58 9.97 8.04
C ILE A 85 -4.95 11.27 7.32
N VAL A 86 -5.05 11.27 5.99
CA VAL A 86 -5.20 12.52 5.24
C VAL A 86 -6.59 13.17 5.41
N PRO A 87 -6.67 14.52 5.41
CA PRO A 87 -7.90 15.31 5.46
C PRO A 87 -9.06 14.75 4.63
N GLY A 88 -10.21 14.63 5.30
CA GLY A 88 -11.43 14.05 4.72
C GLY A 88 -11.63 12.57 5.04
N SER A 89 -10.73 11.90 5.78
CA SER A 89 -11.01 10.58 6.36
C SER A 89 -11.89 10.68 7.62
N PRO A 90 -12.63 9.61 7.98
CA PRO A 90 -13.35 9.55 9.26
C PRO A 90 -12.40 9.73 10.45
N LEU A 91 -11.17 9.21 10.32
CA LEU A 91 -10.15 9.26 11.35
C LEU A 91 -9.60 10.68 11.53
N TRP A 92 -9.36 11.41 10.43
CA TRP A 92 -9.01 12.83 10.46
C TRP A 92 -10.10 13.68 11.10
N ARG A 93 -11.37 13.46 10.73
CA ARG A 93 -12.51 14.16 11.34
C ARG A 93 -12.58 13.91 12.84
N THR A 94 -12.34 12.67 13.27
CA THR A 94 -12.34 12.28 14.69
C THR A 94 -11.17 12.93 15.44
N LEU A 95 -9.97 12.94 14.86
CA LEU A 95 -8.79 13.59 15.45
C LEU A 95 -8.97 15.11 15.53
N GLN A 96 -9.51 15.73 14.49
CA GLN A 96 -9.81 17.15 14.47
C GLN A 96 -10.85 17.52 15.52
N ALA A 97 -11.94 16.74 15.63
CA ALA A 97 -12.96 16.91 16.67
C ALA A 97 -12.41 16.74 18.10
N ARG A 98 -11.52 15.76 18.32
CA ARG A 98 -10.83 15.59 19.61
C ARG A 98 -9.93 16.80 19.93
N ARG A 99 -9.19 17.30 18.94
CA ARG A 99 -8.32 18.47 19.10
C ARG A 99 -9.12 19.74 19.42
N THR A 100 -10.23 19.99 18.73
CA THR A 100 -11.12 21.14 19.03
C THR A 100 -11.76 21.03 20.41
N ASN A 101 -12.20 19.83 20.81
CA ASN A 101 -12.77 19.62 22.15
C ASN A 101 -11.74 19.80 23.28
N ALA A 102 -10.48 19.42 23.06
CA ALA A 102 -9.41 19.65 24.03
C ALA A 102 -9.08 21.14 24.20
N VAL A 103 -9.05 21.90 23.08
CA VAL A 103 -8.85 23.36 23.11
C VAL A 103 -10.00 24.06 23.82
N SER A 104 -11.25 23.66 23.56
CA SER A 104 -12.43 24.27 24.19
C SER A 104 -12.52 24.00 25.70
N ARG A 105 -11.98 22.89 26.20
CA ARG A 105 -11.93 22.58 27.65
C ARG A 105 -10.79 23.27 28.39
N GLY A 106 -9.81 23.84 27.67
CA GLY A 106 -8.68 24.57 28.23
C GLY A 106 -8.84 26.09 28.24
N GLN A 107 -9.98 26.62 27.77
CA GLN A 107 -10.30 28.04 27.88
C GLN A 107 -11.09 28.27 29.18
N PRO A 108 -10.57 29.09 30.12
CA PRO A 108 -11.23 29.41 31.39
C PRO A 108 -12.48 30.29 31.21
#